data_AF-A0A9D5V077-F1
#
_entry.id   AF-A0A9D5V077-F1
#
_cell.length_a   1.000
_cell.length_b   1.000
_cell.length_c   1.000
_cell.angle_alpha   90.00
_cell.angle_beta   90.00
_cell.angle_gamma   90.00
#
_symmetry.space_group_name_H-M   'P 1'
#
loop_
_entity.id
_entity.type
_entity.pdbx_description
1 polymer ?
#
loop_
_entity_poly.entity_id
_entity_poly.type
_entity_poly.pdbx_seq_one_letter_code
_entity_poly.pdbx_strand_id
1 'polypeptide(L)'
;MKFRNKIPTIRMVLACSTLAAATWIMAPLPDALGTGYWTYPENSSGRMQRIQELNGALESLSAAHIQQQIAIQQGQQALSNLETQLTAARKALTVEERPVTEVLNQYRKAQELSLIDPMVSTESQRLAVVKAKEANNAVISKRKGEIETLEGKIPMIRSDIEKGRQQLNVILQQIDAVIKQRDEVSEHVFLKNVAN
;
A
#
# COMPACT_ATOMS: atom_id res chain seq x y z
N MET A 1 34.25 -38.93 26.20
CA MET A 1 32.78 -39.13 26.18
C MET A 1 32.09 -37.79 25.95
N LYS A 2 31.03 -37.82 25.14
CA LYS A 2 30.35 -36.73 24.39
C LYS A 2 30.03 -35.44 25.17
N PHE A 3 30.53 -34.30 24.68
CA PHE A 3 29.92 -32.97 24.90
C PHE A 3 28.74 -32.81 23.95
N ARG A 4 27.51 -32.71 24.50
CA ARG A 4 26.30 -32.37 23.74
C ARG A 4 26.16 -30.85 23.67
N ASN A 5 26.61 -30.25 22.59
CA ASN A 5 26.22 -28.89 22.22
C ASN A 5 24.77 -28.91 21.72
N LYS A 6 23.86 -28.28 22.48
CA LYS A 6 22.52 -27.91 22.02
C LYS A 6 22.66 -26.64 21.18
N ILE A 7 22.62 -26.77 19.86
CA ILE A 7 22.39 -25.63 18.96
C ILE A 7 20.88 -25.39 18.95
N PRO A 8 20.37 -24.20 19.31
CA PRO A 8 18.96 -23.90 19.16
C PRO A 8 18.64 -23.78 17.66
N THR A 9 17.84 -24.70 17.18
CA THR A 9 17.25 -24.70 15.84
C THR A 9 16.34 -23.48 15.73
N ILE A 10 16.85 -22.39 15.16
CA ILE A 10 16.06 -21.23 14.76
C ILE A 10 15.16 -21.69 13.60
N ARG A 11 13.98 -22.21 13.95
CA ARG A 11 12.85 -22.35 13.03
C ARG A 11 12.32 -20.95 12.75
N MET A 12 12.93 -20.27 11.79
CA MET A 12 12.44 -19.00 11.29
C MET A 12 11.97 -19.18 9.85
N VAL A 13 10.80 -18.61 9.59
CA VAL A 13 10.25 -18.24 8.28
C VAL A 13 9.71 -19.40 7.45
N LEU A 14 8.44 -19.73 7.65
CA LEU A 14 7.53 -19.98 6.53
C LEU A 14 6.06 -19.80 6.96
N ALA A 15 5.69 -18.54 7.24
CA ALA A 15 4.31 -18.09 7.11
C ALA A 15 4.34 -17.08 5.95
N CYS A 16 4.31 -17.53 4.69
CA CYS A 16 3.07 -17.87 3.99
C CYS A 16 1.94 -16.88 4.33
N SER A 17 2.24 -15.59 4.22
CA SER A 17 1.21 -14.56 4.14
C SER A 17 0.70 -14.57 2.71
N THR A 18 -0.42 -15.26 2.53
CA THR A 18 -1.35 -15.06 1.42
C THR A 18 -1.78 -13.59 1.43
N LEU A 19 -0.95 -12.72 0.88
CA LEU A 19 -1.36 -11.40 0.42
C LEU A 19 -2.21 -11.67 -0.82
N ALA A 20 -3.49 -11.97 -0.56
CA ALA A 20 -4.55 -11.88 -1.54
C ALA A 20 -4.27 -10.63 -2.37
N ALA A 21 -4.20 -10.80 -3.68
CA ALA A 21 -4.28 -9.68 -4.59
C ALA A 21 -5.51 -8.89 -4.17
N ALA A 22 -5.30 -7.79 -3.46
CA ALA A 22 -6.36 -6.88 -3.09
C ALA A 22 -6.73 -6.20 -4.40
N THR A 23 -7.58 -6.86 -5.17
CA THR A 23 -8.39 -6.22 -6.19
C THR A 23 -9.32 -5.31 -5.40
N TRP A 24 -8.84 -4.10 -5.10
CA TRP A 24 -9.62 -3.04 -4.51
C TRP A 24 -10.68 -2.66 -5.54
N ILE A 25 -11.84 -3.30 -5.43
CA ILE A 25 -13.02 -2.86 -6.16
C ILE A 25 -13.35 -1.50 -5.53
N MET A 26 -12.86 -0.42 -6.15
CA MET A 26 -13.27 0.94 -5.81
C MET A 26 -14.80 0.97 -5.89
N ALA A 27 -15.43 1.46 -4.82
CA ALA A 27 -16.88 1.56 -4.80
C ALA A 27 -17.30 2.44 -5.99
N PRO A 28 -18.28 1.99 -6.81
CA PRO A 28 -18.80 2.83 -7.87
C PRO A 28 -19.35 4.13 -7.27
N LEU A 29 -18.98 5.27 -7.86
CA LEU A 29 -19.52 6.56 -7.45
C LEU A 29 -21.04 6.55 -7.67
N PRO A 30 -21.86 6.84 -6.65
CA PRO A 30 -23.28 7.03 -6.86
C PRO A 30 -23.48 8.29 -7.71
N ASP A 31 -24.18 8.16 -8.83
CA ASP A 31 -24.54 9.31 -9.67
C ASP A 31 -25.74 10.03 -9.03
N ALA A 32 -25.48 10.76 -7.95
CA ALA A 32 -26.50 11.39 -7.13
C ALA A 32 -27.12 12.63 -7.80
N LEU A 33 -26.42 13.24 -8.75
CA LEU A 33 -26.84 14.49 -9.36
C LEU A 33 -27.50 14.33 -10.72
N GLY A 34 -27.25 13.23 -11.46
CA GLY A 34 -27.75 13.05 -12.82
C GLY A 34 -27.31 14.18 -13.77
N THR A 35 -27.14 13.89 -15.06
CA THR A 35 -26.75 14.91 -16.04
C THR A 35 -27.91 15.84 -16.47
N GLY A 36 -29.00 15.89 -15.70
CA GLY A 36 -30.25 16.57 -16.06
C GLY A 36 -30.51 17.83 -15.24
N TYR A 37 -30.92 18.89 -15.93
CA TYR A 37 -31.43 20.12 -15.32
C TYR A 37 -32.49 19.81 -14.25
N TRP A 38 -32.19 20.15 -13.00
CA TRP A 38 -33.11 20.02 -11.89
C TRP A 38 -34.21 21.08 -11.99
N THR A 39 -35.45 20.66 -12.20
CA THR A 39 -36.63 21.54 -12.23
C THR A 39 -37.18 21.77 -10.81
N TYR A 40 -37.31 23.03 -10.38
CA TYR A 40 -37.91 23.36 -9.08
C TYR A 40 -39.42 23.05 -9.07
N PRO A 41 -39.93 22.30 -8.09
CA PRO A 41 -41.37 22.06 -7.99
C PRO A 41 -42.12 23.34 -7.56
N GLU A 42 -43.21 23.67 -8.25
CA GLU A 42 -43.98 24.90 -7.99
C GLU A 42 -44.89 24.80 -6.75
N ASN A 43 -45.27 23.59 -6.34
CA ASN A 43 -46.21 23.33 -5.25
C ASN A 43 -45.50 22.81 -3.97
N SER A 44 -46.20 22.87 -2.83
CA SER A 44 -45.64 22.46 -1.52
C SER A 44 -45.34 20.96 -1.43
N SER A 45 -46.23 20.11 -1.98
CA SER A 45 -46.06 18.65 -1.96
C SER A 45 -44.82 18.21 -2.76
N GLY A 46 -44.61 18.76 -3.96
CA GLY A 46 -43.44 18.47 -4.78
C GLY A 46 -42.14 18.94 -4.14
N ARG A 47 -42.14 20.07 -3.43
CA ARG A 47 -40.96 20.54 -2.68
C ARG A 47 -40.63 19.66 -1.48
N MET A 48 -41.64 19.14 -0.76
CA MET A 48 -41.42 18.17 0.31
C MET A 48 -40.87 16.83 -0.20
N GLN A 49 -41.43 16.32 -1.30
CA GLN A 49 -40.90 15.13 -1.97
C GLN A 49 -39.45 15.36 -2.42
N ARG A 50 -39.15 16.55 -2.95
CA ARG A 50 -37.80 16.93 -3.36
C ARG A 50 -36.80 16.94 -2.21
N ILE A 51 -37.18 17.47 -1.05
CA ILE A 51 -36.34 17.41 0.15
C ILE A 51 -36.06 15.96 0.57
N GLN A 52 -37.04 15.06 0.46
CA GLN A 52 -36.85 13.64 0.75
C GLN A 52 -35.85 12.98 -0.22
N GLU A 53 -35.96 13.25 -1.51
CA GLU A 53 -35.00 12.76 -2.52
C GLU A 53 -33.58 13.26 -2.24
N LEU A 54 -33.42 14.54 -1.93
CA LEU A 54 -32.11 15.13 -1.61
C LEU A 54 -31.53 14.55 -0.31
N ASN A 55 -32.35 14.29 0.71
CA ASN A 55 -31.91 13.62 1.93
C ASN A 55 -31.44 12.19 1.64
N GLY A 56 -32.17 11.43 0.81
CA GLY A 56 -31.76 10.09 0.39
C GLY A 56 -30.44 10.09 -0.41
N ALA A 57 -30.25 11.08 -1.28
CA ALA A 57 -28.99 11.29 -1.99
C ALA A 57 -27.82 11.61 -1.04
N LEU A 58 -28.04 12.47 -0.02
CA LEU A 58 -27.04 12.76 1.01
C LEU A 58 -26.68 11.53 1.84
N GLU A 59 -27.65 10.70 2.21
CA GLU A 59 -27.40 9.45 2.92
C GLU A 59 -26.53 8.49 2.09
N SER A 60 -26.85 8.34 0.80
CA SER A 60 -26.06 7.51 -0.12
C SER A 60 -24.64 8.05 -0.30
N LEU A 61 -24.48 9.36 -0.51
CA LEU A 61 -23.16 9.99 -0.64
C LEU A 61 -22.34 9.92 0.65
N SER A 62 -22.98 10.06 1.81
CA SER A 62 -22.34 9.90 3.12
C SER A 62 -21.84 8.46 3.33
N ALA A 63 -22.66 7.47 2.96
CA ALA A 63 -22.24 6.08 2.99
C ALA A 63 -21.05 5.81 2.04
N ALA A 64 -21.09 6.35 0.83
CA ALA A 64 -19.99 6.25 -0.13
C ALA A 64 -18.71 6.94 0.40
N HIS A 65 -18.83 8.12 1.01
CA HIS A 65 -17.72 8.83 1.66
C HIS A 65 -17.06 7.97 2.73
N ILE A 66 -17.85 7.39 3.65
CA ILE A 66 -17.36 6.52 4.72
C ILE A 66 -16.66 5.28 4.14
N GLN A 67 -17.27 4.60 3.17
CA GLN A 67 -16.69 3.44 2.52
C GLN A 67 -15.35 3.78 1.85
N GLN A 68 -15.29 4.91 1.16
CA GLN A 68 -14.09 5.36 0.50
C GLN A 68 -12.97 5.69 1.50
N GLN A 69 -13.31 6.32 2.62
CA GLN A 69 -12.37 6.63 3.68
C GLN A 69 -11.80 5.36 4.34
N ILE A 70 -12.64 4.35 4.54
CA ILE A 70 -12.21 3.02 5.01
C ILE A 70 -11.26 2.37 4.00
N ALA A 71 -11.58 2.39 2.71
CA ALA A 71 -10.72 1.82 1.66
C ALA A 71 -9.33 2.49 1.63
N ILE A 72 -9.29 3.82 1.73
CA ILE A 72 -8.03 4.58 1.82
C ILE A 72 -7.22 4.18 3.06
N GLN A 73 -7.86 4.08 4.24
CA GLN A 73 -7.18 3.69 5.48
C GLN A 73 -6.61 2.28 5.39
N GLN A 74 -7.37 1.32 4.86
CA GLN A 74 -6.90 -0.05 4.68
C GLN A 74 -5.74 -0.10 3.67
N GLY A 75 -5.80 0.68 2.58
CA GLY A 75 -4.69 0.83 1.63
C GLY A 75 -3.42 1.39 2.29
N GLN A 76 -3.55 2.42 3.14
CA GLN A 76 -2.43 2.98 3.91
C GLN A 76 -1.81 1.96 4.87
N GLN A 77 -2.64 1.17 5.55
CA GLN A 77 -2.17 0.10 6.43
C GLN A 77 -1.41 -0.98 5.63
N ALA A 78 -1.94 -1.38 4.47
CA ALA A 78 -1.28 -2.33 3.59
C ALA A 78 0.08 -1.82 3.10
N LEU A 79 0.17 -0.53 2.73
CA LEU A 79 1.43 0.11 2.34
C LEU A 79 2.46 0.08 3.47
N SER A 80 2.07 0.49 4.68
CA SER A 80 2.94 0.45 5.86
C SER A 80 3.46 -0.97 6.17
N ASN A 81 2.59 -1.97 6.04
CA ASN A 81 2.98 -3.37 6.22
C ASN A 81 4.01 -3.82 5.18
N LEU A 82 3.82 -3.45 3.90
CA LEU A 82 4.77 -3.77 2.83
C LEU A 82 6.09 -3.05 3.00
N GLU A 83 6.11 -1.79 3.41
CA GLU A 83 7.33 -1.03 3.70
C GLU A 83 8.10 -1.67 4.87
N THR A 84 7.39 -2.13 5.90
CA THR A 84 7.97 -2.89 7.01
C THR A 84 8.57 -4.22 6.54
N GLN A 85 7.86 -4.96 5.69
CA GLN A 85 8.37 -6.20 5.11
C GLN A 85 9.58 -5.96 4.22
N LEU A 86 9.57 -4.90 3.40
CA LEU A 86 10.67 -4.54 2.52
C LEU A 86 11.92 -4.16 3.31
N THR A 87 11.77 -3.35 4.37
CA THR A 87 12.89 -3.00 5.24
C THR A 87 13.45 -4.20 5.97
N ALA A 88 12.60 -5.11 6.45
CA ALA A 88 13.03 -6.37 7.05
C ALA A 88 13.75 -7.28 6.04
N ALA A 89 13.23 -7.41 4.81
CA ALA A 89 13.85 -8.20 3.75
C ALA A 89 15.21 -7.64 3.32
N ARG A 90 15.33 -6.31 3.21
CA ARG A 90 16.62 -5.65 2.93
C ARG A 90 17.63 -5.88 4.05
N LYS A 91 17.22 -5.78 5.32
CA LYS A 91 18.08 -6.11 6.46
C LYS A 91 18.53 -7.58 6.41
N ALA A 92 17.61 -8.51 6.15
CA ALA A 92 17.94 -9.92 6.00
C ALA A 92 18.95 -10.16 4.86
N LEU A 93 18.75 -9.51 3.71
CA LEU A 93 19.68 -9.59 2.58
C LEU A 93 21.09 -9.13 2.98
N THR A 94 21.22 -8.01 3.71
CA THR A 94 22.55 -7.54 4.15
C THR A 94 23.26 -8.53 5.08
N VAL A 95 22.49 -9.25 5.92
CA VAL A 95 23.04 -10.29 6.79
C VAL A 95 23.47 -11.52 5.97
N GLU A 96 22.67 -11.90 4.98
CA GLU A 96 22.96 -13.03 4.07
C GLU A 96 24.16 -12.75 3.15
N GLU A 97 24.38 -11.49 2.74
CA GLU A 97 25.53 -11.07 1.91
C GLU A 97 26.83 -10.88 2.70
N ARG A 98 26.75 -10.76 4.04
CA ARG A 98 27.90 -10.57 4.93
C ARG A 98 29.02 -11.60 4.76
N PRO A 99 28.78 -12.92 4.77
CA PRO A 99 29.86 -13.90 4.58
C PRO A 99 30.55 -13.78 3.22
N VAL A 100 29.81 -13.46 2.16
CA VAL A 100 30.37 -13.27 0.82
C VAL A 100 31.24 -12.02 0.78
N THR A 101 30.77 -10.92 1.37
CA THR A 101 31.51 -9.65 1.41
C THR A 101 32.77 -9.73 2.28
N GLU A 102 32.72 -10.40 3.44
CA GLU A 102 33.89 -10.61 4.31
C GLU A 102 35.00 -11.37 3.58
N VAL A 103 34.67 -12.49 2.93
CA VAL A 103 35.65 -13.30 2.21
C VAL A 103 36.17 -12.59 0.95
N LEU A 104 35.33 -11.82 0.25
CA LEU A 104 35.77 -10.97 -0.86
C LEU A 104 36.77 -9.90 -0.41
N ASN A 105 36.55 -9.26 0.74
CA ASN A 105 37.48 -8.27 1.27
C ASN A 105 38.82 -8.90 1.67
N GLN A 106 38.79 -10.09 2.28
CA GLN A 106 40.01 -10.86 2.56
C GLN A 106 40.77 -11.22 1.28
N TYR A 107 40.05 -11.64 0.24
CA TYR A 107 40.65 -11.92 -1.06
C TYR A 107 41.29 -10.68 -1.70
N ARG A 108 40.59 -9.53 -1.69
CA ARG A 108 41.15 -8.26 -2.19
C ARG A 108 42.41 -7.85 -1.45
N LYS A 109 42.41 -7.95 -0.12
CA LYS A 109 43.59 -7.66 0.71
C LYS A 109 44.75 -8.59 0.40
N ALA A 110 44.48 -9.88 0.18
CA ALA A 110 45.51 -10.85 -0.22
C ALA A 110 46.08 -10.53 -1.61
N GLN A 111 45.24 -10.10 -2.57
CA GLN A 111 45.70 -9.64 -3.88
C GLN A 111 46.62 -8.41 -3.76
N GLU A 112 46.22 -7.41 -2.99
CA GLU A 112 47.05 -6.21 -2.75
C GLU A 112 48.41 -6.57 -2.13
N LEU A 113 48.42 -7.48 -1.15
CA LEU A 113 49.66 -7.94 -0.52
C LEU A 113 50.53 -8.76 -1.48
N SER A 114 49.93 -9.57 -2.36
CA SER A 114 50.68 -10.39 -3.34
C SER A 114 51.42 -9.55 -4.39
N LEU A 115 50.99 -8.29 -4.61
CA LEU A 115 51.71 -7.34 -5.46
C LEU A 115 53.00 -6.83 -4.81
N ILE A 116 53.08 -6.87 -3.48
CA ILE A 116 54.21 -6.37 -2.68
C ILE A 116 55.12 -7.53 -2.27
N ASP A 117 54.55 -8.68 -1.94
CA ASP A 117 55.26 -9.90 -1.55
C ASP A 117 54.81 -11.08 -2.44
N PRO A 118 55.66 -11.55 -3.38
CA PRO A 118 55.32 -12.63 -4.30
C PRO A 118 55.18 -14.01 -3.62
N MET A 119 55.53 -14.15 -2.33
CA MET A 119 55.31 -15.38 -1.57
C MET A 119 53.86 -15.52 -1.07
N VAL A 120 53.06 -14.44 -1.11
CA VAL A 120 51.66 -14.46 -0.67
C VAL A 120 50.78 -15.11 -1.73
N SER A 121 50.30 -16.33 -1.46
CA SER A 121 49.34 -17.03 -2.32
C SER A 121 47.91 -16.55 -2.09
N THR A 122 47.18 -16.24 -3.17
CA THR A 122 45.77 -15.81 -3.14
C THR A 122 44.77 -16.93 -3.38
N GLU A 123 45.24 -18.14 -3.73
CA GLU A 123 44.37 -19.22 -4.21
C GLU A 123 43.44 -19.75 -3.12
N SER A 124 43.91 -19.80 -1.87
CA SER A 124 43.07 -20.24 -0.74
C SER A 124 41.89 -19.28 -0.48
N GLN A 125 42.14 -17.97 -0.61
CA GLN A 125 41.13 -16.93 -0.45
C GLN A 125 40.18 -16.91 -1.65
N ARG A 126 40.68 -17.14 -2.88
CA ARG A 126 39.85 -17.29 -4.08
C ARG A 126 38.85 -18.43 -3.93
N LEU A 127 39.31 -19.61 -3.48
CA LEU A 127 38.46 -20.76 -3.23
C LEU A 127 37.42 -20.50 -2.14
N ALA A 128 37.80 -19.77 -1.09
CA ALA A 128 36.86 -19.36 -0.04
C ALA A 128 35.74 -18.46 -0.60
N VAL A 129 36.07 -17.53 -1.51
CA VAL A 129 35.06 -16.68 -2.18
C VAL A 129 34.08 -17.53 -2.98
N VAL A 130 34.57 -18.49 -3.77
CA VAL A 130 33.72 -19.36 -4.59
C VAL A 130 32.77 -20.17 -3.70
N LYS A 131 33.28 -20.82 -2.65
CA LYS A 131 32.45 -21.59 -1.71
C LYS A 131 31.41 -20.73 -1.00
N ALA A 132 31.80 -19.53 -0.55
CA ALA A 132 30.87 -18.60 0.11
C ALA A 132 29.77 -18.14 -0.85
N LYS A 133 30.09 -17.88 -2.12
CA LYS A 133 29.10 -17.55 -3.15
C LYS A 133 28.16 -18.73 -3.39
N GLU A 134 28.68 -19.92 -3.67
CA GLU A 134 27.85 -21.11 -3.94
C GLU A 134 26.88 -21.42 -2.79
N ALA A 135 27.36 -21.34 -1.54
CA ALA A 135 26.54 -21.61 -0.36
C ALA A 135 25.39 -20.61 -0.17
N ASN A 136 25.60 -19.33 -0.55
CA ASN A 136 24.65 -18.26 -0.26
C ASN A 136 23.85 -17.78 -1.49
N ASN A 137 24.26 -18.12 -2.72
CA ASN A 137 23.68 -17.56 -3.94
C ASN A 137 22.17 -17.83 -4.06
N ALA A 138 21.73 -19.05 -3.74
CA ALA A 138 20.32 -19.41 -3.79
C ALA A 138 19.48 -18.58 -2.80
N VAL A 139 19.99 -18.36 -1.59
CA VAL A 139 19.30 -17.60 -0.54
C VAL A 139 19.26 -16.12 -0.90
N ILE A 140 20.40 -15.53 -1.28
CA ILE A 140 20.53 -14.14 -1.72
C ILE A 140 19.63 -13.86 -2.93
N SER A 141 19.64 -14.76 -3.94
CA SER A 141 18.81 -14.60 -5.13
C SER A 141 17.33 -14.66 -4.80
N LYS A 142 16.92 -15.58 -3.92
CA LYS A 142 15.52 -15.65 -3.46
C LYS A 142 15.12 -14.36 -2.75
N ARG A 143 15.98 -13.86 -1.85
CA ARG A 143 15.70 -12.63 -1.09
C ARG A 143 15.62 -11.40 -1.99
N LYS A 144 16.47 -11.31 -3.01
CA LYS A 144 16.40 -10.25 -4.04
C LYS A 144 15.09 -10.30 -4.81
N GLY A 145 14.65 -11.48 -5.24
CA GLY A 145 13.35 -11.64 -5.89
C GLY A 145 12.16 -11.27 -5.00
N GLU A 146 12.22 -11.57 -3.69
CA GLU A 146 11.23 -11.12 -2.72
C GLU A 146 11.19 -9.57 -2.62
N ILE A 147 12.36 -8.93 -2.52
CA ILE A 147 12.50 -7.47 -2.49
C ILE A 147 11.92 -6.84 -3.76
N GLU A 148 12.28 -7.33 -4.94
CA GLU A 148 11.76 -6.85 -6.23
C GLU A 148 10.24 -6.97 -6.31
N THR A 149 9.69 -8.10 -5.83
CA THR A 149 8.23 -8.30 -5.78
C THR A 149 7.54 -7.29 -4.87
N LEU A 150 8.11 -7.02 -3.69
CA LEU A 150 7.57 -6.05 -2.74
C LEU A 150 7.66 -4.62 -3.30
N GLU A 151 8.80 -4.27 -3.91
CA GLU A 151 9.01 -2.97 -4.57
C GLU A 151 8.05 -2.75 -5.73
N GLY A 152 7.69 -3.81 -6.48
CA GLY A 152 6.69 -3.73 -7.53
C GLY A 152 5.26 -3.49 -7.03
N LYS A 153 4.91 -3.97 -5.82
CA LYS A 153 3.56 -3.81 -5.24
C LYS A 153 3.31 -2.42 -4.64
N ILE A 154 4.33 -1.80 -4.06
CA ILE A 154 4.25 -0.48 -3.43
C ILE A 154 3.66 0.61 -4.36
N PRO A 155 4.15 0.81 -5.59
CA PRO A 155 3.63 1.86 -6.47
C PRO A 155 2.17 1.61 -6.88
N MET A 156 1.75 0.35 -7.01
CA MET A 156 0.36 0.00 -7.31
C MET A 156 -0.56 0.48 -6.18
N ILE A 157 -0.23 0.13 -4.93
CA ILE A 157 -1.05 0.53 -3.77
C ILE A 157 -1.04 2.05 -3.58
N ARG A 158 0.09 2.72 -3.79
CA ARG A 158 0.14 4.20 -3.76
C ARG A 158 -0.77 4.81 -4.81
N SER A 159 -0.78 4.27 -6.03
CA SER A 159 -1.68 4.73 -7.07
C SER A 159 -3.15 4.52 -6.71
N ASP A 160 -3.49 3.39 -6.09
CA ASP A 160 -4.87 3.08 -5.70
C ASP A 160 -5.36 4.00 -4.58
N ILE A 161 -4.50 4.29 -3.59
CA ILE A 161 -4.79 5.28 -2.53
C ILE A 161 -5.05 6.66 -3.15
N GLU A 162 -4.23 7.07 -4.12
CA GLU A 162 -4.35 8.40 -4.73
C GLU A 162 -5.63 8.53 -5.56
N LYS A 163 -5.94 7.54 -6.39
CA LYS A 163 -7.24 7.45 -7.07
C LYS A 163 -8.39 7.47 -6.05
N GLY A 164 -8.21 6.79 -4.92
CA GLY A 164 -9.20 6.76 -3.87
C GLY A 164 -9.45 8.14 -3.25
N ARG A 165 -8.41 8.95 -3.06
CA ARG A 165 -8.52 10.35 -2.62
C ARG A 165 -9.20 11.25 -3.66
N GLN A 166 -8.90 11.04 -4.94
CA GLN A 166 -9.57 11.77 -6.02
C GLN A 166 -11.07 11.50 -6.02
N GLN A 167 -11.48 10.24 -5.84
CA GLN A 167 -12.89 9.88 -5.70
C GLN A 167 -13.53 10.52 -4.46
N LEU A 168 -12.82 10.54 -3.33
CA LEU A 168 -13.29 11.20 -2.11
C LEU A 168 -13.59 12.68 -2.34
N ASN A 169 -12.72 13.38 -3.07
CA ASN A 169 -12.94 14.79 -3.42
C ASN A 169 -14.18 14.97 -4.29
N VAL A 170 -14.43 14.08 -5.25
CA VAL A 170 -15.64 14.11 -6.07
C VAL A 170 -16.90 13.90 -5.22
N ILE A 171 -16.87 12.95 -4.29
CA ILE A 171 -18.00 12.70 -3.36
C ILE A 171 -18.27 13.95 -2.52
N LEU A 172 -17.23 14.61 -1.99
CA LEU A 172 -17.39 15.84 -1.21
C LEU A 172 -18.01 16.96 -2.04
N GLN A 173 -17.57 17.16 -3.28
CA GLN A 173 -18.19 18.13 -4.20
C GLN A 173 -19.66 17.83 -4.48
N GLN A 174 -20.02 16.55 -4.62
CA GLN A 174 -21.41 16.13 -4.80
C GLN A 174 -22.24 16.38 -3.52
N ILE A 175 -21.69 16.11 -2.34
CA ILE A 175 -22.34 16.40 -1.06
C ILE A 175 -22.62 17.90 -0.94
N ASP A 176 -21.63 18.76 -1.18
CA ASP A 176 -21.78 20.21 -1.13
C ASP A 176 -22.87 20.71 -2.09
N ALA A 177 -22.89 20.17 -3.32
CA ALA A 177 -23.90 20.50 -4.31
C ALA A 177 -25.32 20.08 -3.86
N VAL A 178 -25.48 18.88 -3.31
CA VAL A 178 -26.78 18.39 -2.81
C VAL A 178 -27.25 19.18 -1.60
N ILE A 179 -26.34 19.55 -0.67
CA ILE A 179 -26.66 20.43 0.47
C ILE A 179 -27.15 21.78 -0.04
N LYS A 180 -26.43 22.40 -0.97
CA LYS A 180 -26.84 23.70 -1.53
C LYS A 180 -28.24 23.64 -2.15
N GLN A 181 -28.54 22.60 -2.94
CA GLN A 181 -29.87 22.41 -3.51
C GLN A 181 -30.95 22.21 -2.43
N ARG A 182 -30.63 21.45 -1.38
CA ARG A 182 -31.56 21.21 -0.27
C ARG A 182 -31.89 22.51 0.45
N ASP A 183 -30.90 23.36 0.67
CA ASP A 183 -31.07 24.65 1.35
C ASP A 183 -31.92 25.60 0.50
N GLU A 184 -31.68 25.68 -0.81
CA GLU A 184 -32.49 26.47 -1.76
C GLU A 184 -33.96 26.01 -1.78
N VAL A 185 -34.20 24.68 -1.87
CA VAL A 185 -35.57 24.14 -1.84
C VAL A 185 -36.25 24.41 -0.48
N SER A 186 -35.49 24.30 0.61
CA SER A 186 -36.00 24.53 1.97
C SER A 186 -36.40 26.00 2.15
N GLU A 187 -35.56 26.96 1.73
CA GLU A 187 -35.86 28.39 1.79
C GLU A 187 -37.17 28.71 1.04
N HIS A 188 -37.36 28.13 -0.14
CA HIS A 188 -38.61 28.31 -0.90
C HIS A 188 -39.84 27.71 -0.21
N VAL A 189 -39.69 26.60 0.54
CA VAL A 189 -40.78 26.05 1.37
C VAL A 189 -41.11 27.02 2.51
N PHE A 190 -40.11 27.56 3.20
CA PHE A 190 -40.31 28.49 4.31
C PHE A 190 -40.94 29.82 3.87
N LEU A 191 -40.42 30.46 2.82
CA LEU A 191 -40.93 31.76 2.35
C LEU A 191 -42.40 31.70 1.89
N LYS A 192 -42.84 30.59 1.28
CA LYS A 192 -44.23 30.44 0.82
C LYS A 192 -45.21 30.10 1.96
N ASN A 193 -44.71 29.54 3.07
CA ASN A 193 -45.52 29.24 4.25
C ASN A 193 -45.65 30.45 5.21
N VAL A 194 -44.76 31.44 5.12
CA VAL A 194 -44.83 32.70 5.90
C VAL A 194 -45.64 33.77 5.15
N ALA A 195 -45.75 33.68 3.82
CA ALA A 195 -46.49 34.63 2.98
C ALA A 195 -47.99 34.30 2.81
N ASN A 196 -48.46 33.18 3.39
CA ASN A 196 -49.87 32.77 3.45
C ASN A 196 -50.36 32.83 4.91
#